data_AF-A0A7K2WLB8-F1
#
_entry.id   AF-A0A7K2WLB8-F1
#
_cell.length_a   1.000
_cell.length_b   1.000
_cell.length_c   1.000
_cell.angle_alpha   90.00
_cell.angle_beta   90.00
_cell.angle_gamma   90.00
#
_symmetry.space_group_name_H-M   'P 1'
#
loop_
_entity.id
_entity.type
_entity.pdbx_description
1 polymer ?
#
loop_
_entity_poly.entity_id
_entity_poly.type
_entity_poly.pdbx_seq_one_letter_code
_entity_poly.pdbx_strand_id
1 'polypeptide(L)'
;MAGDPVLGATPAAAEKGEPYRGCDDDDLFVYAGTDYRYGGTRQSVLDHYRESAQANGWRSRPVRGDESVSDCFTKRIGGTTAYLTVQGPENGTVQAEIVADHARSDWC
;
A
#
# COMPACT_ATOMS: atom_id res chain seq x y z
N MET A 1 -0.53 10.92 5.55
CA MET A 1 -0.02 9.54 5.47
C MET A 1 -1.03 8.56 6.03
N ALA A 2 -1.25 8.48 7.35
CA ALA A 2 -2.22 7.54 7.95
C ALA A 2 -3.71 7.78 7.59
N GLY A 3 -4.04 8.91 6.95
CA GLY A 3 -5.37 9.22 6.44
C GLY A 3 -5.42 9.39 4.92
N ASP A 4 -4.44 8.89 4.17
CA ASP A 4 -4.54 8.90 2.71
C ASP A 4 -5.72 7.99 2.28
N PRO A 5 -6.65 8.49 1.45
CA PRO A 5 -7.87 7.77 1.08
C PRO A 5 -7.60 6.42 0.40
N VAL A 6 -6.41 6.18 -0.14
CA VAL A 6 -6.07 4.87 -0.72
C VAL A 6 -6.08 3.74 0.31
N LEU A 7 -5.75 4.02 1.58
CA LEU A 7 -5.87 3.07 2.70
C LEU A 7 -7.31 2.99 3.25
N GLY A 8 -8.24 3.78 2.71
CA GLY A 8 -9.67 3.71 3.00
C GLY A 8 -10.46 3.09 1.84
N ALA A 9 -9.84 2.87 0.69
CA ALA A 9 -10.47 2.33 -0.50
C ALA A 9 -10.65 0.81 -0.36
N THR A 10 -11.57 0.39 0.51
CA THR A 10 -11.93 -1.01 0.69
C THR A 10 -12.55 -1.56 -0.60
N PRO A 11 -12.04 -2.67 -1.16
CA PRO A 11 -12.73 -3.37 -2.25
C PRO A 11 -14.16 -3.73 -1.86
N ALA A 12 -15.12 -3.63 -2.78
CA ALA A 12 -16.56 -3.76 -2.48
C ALA A 12 -16.98 -5.07 -1.79
N ALA A 13 -16.18 -6.13 -1.93
CA ALA A 13 -16.39 -7.44 -1.31
C ALA A 13 -15.30 -7.82 -0.29
N ALA A 14 -14.53 -6.83 0.20
CA ALA A 14 -13.48 -7.05 1.18
C ALA A 14 -13.90 -6.58 2.57
N GLU A 15 -13.53 -7.36 3.57
CA GLU A 15 -13.60 -6.97 4.98
C GLU A 15 -12.33 -6.21 5.33
N LYS A 16 -12.50 -4.99 5.83
CA LYS A 16 -11.39 -4.16 6.30
C LYS A 16 -10.97 -4.61 7.70
N GLY A 17 -9.70 -4.95 7.86
CA GLY A 17 -9.07 -5.21 9.15
C GLY A 17 -8.79 -3.92 9.94
N GLU A 18 -8.12 -4.05 11.08
CA GLU A 18 -7.74 -2.88 11.88
C GLU A 18 -6.61 -2.10 11.19
N PRO A 19 -6.76 -0.78 10.98
CA PRO A 19 -5.68 0.03 10.44
C PRO A 19 -4.56 0.13 11.46
N TYR A 20 -3.32 0.00 11.00
CA TYR A 20 -2.12 0.10 11.83
C TYR A 20 -1.21 1.23 11.34
N ARG A 21 -0.36 1.73 12.23
CA ARG A 21 0.62 2.77 11.95
C ARG A 21 1.76 2.71 12.94
N GLY A 22 2.95 3.11 12.51
CA GLY A 22 4.12 3.20 13.37
C GLY A 22 5.22 4.06 12.77
N CYS A 23 6.24 4.25 13.60
CA CYS A 23 7.51 4.82 13.20
C CYS A 23 8.58 3.77 13.52
N ASP A 24 9.49 3.53 12.59
CA ASP A 24 10.73 2.84 12.87
C ASP A 24 11.79 3.92 13.13
N ASP A 25 12.20 4.04 14.39
CA ASP A 25 13.16 5.07 14.82
C ASP A 25 14.62 4.69 14.49
N ASP A 26 14.89 3.40 14.21
CA ASP A 26 16.23 2.91 13.87
C ASP A 26 16.53 3.17 12.39
N ASP A 27 15.58 2.85 11.52
CA ASP A 27 15.69 3.03 10.06
C ASP A 27 15.03 4.33 9.56
N LEU A 28 14.47 5.13 10.49
CA LEU A 28 13.93 6.48 10.26
C LEU A 28 12.82 6.56 9.20
N PHE A 29 11.96 5.54 9.15
CA PHE A 29 10.78 5.53 8.28
C PHE A 29 9.47 5.53 9.09
N VAL A 30 8.41 6.03 8.47
CA VAL A 30 7.06 5.96 9.04
C VAL A 30 6.16 5.14 8.13
N TYR A 31 5.30 4.32 8.72
CA TYR A 31 4.42 3.42 7.99
C TYR A 31 2.98 3.52 8.50
N ALA A 32 2.04 3.28 7.59
CA ALA A 32 0.63 3.12 7.90
C ALA A 32 0.00 2.17 6.89
N GLY A 33 -0.78 1.21 7.36
CA GLY A 33 -1.37 0.21 6.49
C GLY A 33 -2.67 -0.34 7.03
N THR A 34 -3.25 -1.25 6.25
CA THR A 34 -4.44 -2.01 6.65
C THR A 34 -4.48 -3.33 5.89
N ASP A 35 -4.87 -4.38 6.58
CA ASP A 35 -5.14 -5.68 5.98
C ASP A 35 -6.58 -5.78 5.53
N TYR A 36 -6.81 -6.44 4.40
CA TYR A 36 -8.12 -6.62 3.79
C TYR A 36 -8.36 -8.08 3.47
N ARG A 37 -9.43 -8.65 4.03
CA ARG A 37 -9.86 -10.01 3.71
C ARG A 37 -10.76 -9.95 2.48
N TYR A 38 -10.33 -10.53 1.36
CA TYR A 38 -11.10 -10.44 0.11
C TYR A 38 -11.94 -11.70 -0.15
N GLY A 39 -13.20 -11.52 -0.55
CA GLY A 39 -14.07 -12.62 -0.99
C GLY A 39 -13.96 -12.97 -2.48
N GLY A 40 -13.15 -12.23 -3.25
CA GLY A 40 -13.03 -12.33 -4.71
C GLY A 40 -11.78 -13.05 -5.20
N THR A 41 -11.35 -12.73 -6.42
CA THR A 41 -10.11 -13.27 -7.01
C THR A 41 -8.91 -12.39 -6.70
N ARG A 42 -7.70 -12.97 -6.72
CA ARG A 42 -6.43 -12.22 -6.61
C ARG A 42 -6.42 -11.00 -7.52
N GLN A 43 -6.72 -11.22 -8.80
CA GLN A 43 -6.67 -10.18 -9.82
C GLN A 43 -7.65 -9.03 -9.56
N SER A 44 -8.88 -9.35 -9.14
CA SER A 44 -9.90 -8.31 -8.88
C SER A 44 -9.50 -7.32 -7.77
N VAL A 45 -8.79 -7.78 -6.75
CA VAL A 45 -8.34 -6.91 -5.65
C VAL A 45 -7.16 -6.04 -6.09
N LEU A 46 -6.23 -6.60 -6.86
CA LEU A 46 -5.11 -5.85 -7.42
C LEU A 46 -5.60 -4.75 -8.37
N ASP A 47 -6.55 -5.06 -9.25
CA ASP A 47 -7.14 -4.07 -10.17
C ASP A 47 -7.84 -2.94 -9.39
N HIS A 48 -8.62 -3.28 -8.36
CA HIS A 48 -9.24 -2.27 -7.48
C HIS A 48 -8.20 -1.33 -6.85
N TYR A 49 -7.08 -1.86 -6.35
CA TYR A 49 -6.02 -1.03 -5.77
C TYR A 49 -5.29 -0.19 -6.81
N ARG A 50 -5.06 -0.71 -8.01
CA ARG A 50 -4.46 0.08 -9.11
C ARG A 50 -5.35 1.27 -9.48
N GLU A 51 -6.64 1.04 -9.64
CA GLU A 51 -7.62 2.10 -9.94
C GLU A 51 -7.68 3.12 -8.81
N SER A 52 -7.78 2.65 -7.56
CA SER A 52 -7.83 3.49 -6.37
C SER A 52 -6.55 4.31 -6.18
N ALA A 53 -5.39 3.71 -6.38
CA ALA A 53 -4.09 4.39 -6.30
C ALA A 53 -4.03 5.52 -7.33
N GLN A 54 -4.33 5.23 -8.60
CA GLN A 54 -4.31 6.23 -9.67
C GLN A 54 -5.30 7.38 -9.41
N ALA A 55 -6.54 7.07 -8.99
CA ALA A 55 -7.56 8.06 -8.65
C ALA A 55 -7.12 9.00 -7.51
N ASN A 56 -6.27 8.50 -6.60
CA ASN A 56 -5.73 9.26 -5.47
C ASN A 56 -4.33 9.85 -5.74
N GLY A 57 -3.91 9.89 -7.01
CA GLY A 57 -2.68 10.57 -7.45
C GLY A 57 -1.39 9.78 -7.22
N TRP A 58 -1.49 8.49 -6.91
CA TRP A 58 -0.35 7.59 -6.84
C TRP A 58 0.07 7.15 -8.24
N ARG A 59 1.38 7.03 -8.46
CA ARG A 59 1.96 6.66 -9.76
C ARG A 59 2.60 5.29 -9.67
N SER A 60 2.22 4.39 -10.56
CA SER A 60 2.78 3.04 -10.62
C SER A 60 4.29 3.08 -10.84
N ARG A 61 4.99 2.15 -10.19
CA ARG A 61 6.42 1.91 -10.31
C ARG A 61 6.66 0.41 -10.52
N PRO A 62 7.73 0.03 -11.23
CA PRO A 62 8.15 -1.37 -11.27
C PRO A 62 8.46 -1.85 -9.86
N VAL A 63 7.98 -3.04 -9.49
CA VAL A 63 8.40 -3.75 -8.28
C VAL A 63 9.81 -4.30 -8.51
N ARG A 64 10.69 -4.14 -7.53
CA ARG A 64 12.10 -4.52 -7.50
C ARG A 64 12.49 -5.06 -6.11
N GLY A 65 12.59 -6.38 -6.01
CA GLY A 65 13.21 -7.02 -4.84
C GLY A 65 12.26 -7.98 -4.17
N ASP A 66 11.13 -7.50 -3.65
CA ASP A 66 10.20 -8.33 -2.90
C ASP A 66 9.14 -8.98 -3.80
N GLU A 67 9.24 -10.31 -3.98
CA GLU A 67 8.29 -11.10 -4.78
C GLU A 67 6.88 -11.16 -4.17
N SER A 68 6.71 -10.79 -2.89
CA SER A 68 5.40 -10.70 -2.23
C SER A 68 4.63 -9.42 -2.57
N VAL A 69 5.33 -8.38 -3.05
CA VAL A 69 4.72 -7.13 -3.51
C VAL A 69 4.17 -7.33 -4.92
N SER A 70 2.85 -7.30 -5.06
CA SER A 70 2.21 -7.41 -6.38
C SER A 70 2.20 -6.08 -7.14
N ASP A 71 2.05 -4.97 -6.42
CA ASP A 71 2.01 -3.63 -7.02
C ASP A 71 2.71 -2.62 -6.10
N CYS A 72 3.45 -1.70 -6.72
CA CYS A 72 4.07 -0.58 -6.03
C CYS A 72 3.73 0.75 -6.72
N PHE A 73 3.46 1.77 -5.91
CA PHE A 73 3.15 3.11 -6.37
C PHE A 73 3.89 4.16 -5.54
N THR A 74 4.05 5.36 -6.10
CA THR A 74 4.69 6.49 -5.42
C THR A 74 3.85 7.74 -5.47
N LYS A 75 3.92 8.54 -4.40
CA LYS A 75 3.28 9.85 -4.30
C LYS A 75 4.14 10.77 -3.45
N ARG A 76 4.14 12.06 -3.75
CA ARG A 76 4.79 13.07 -2.89
C ARG A 76 3.82 13.49 -1.79
N ILE A 77 4.19 13.28 -0.54
CA ILE A 77 3.40 13.65 0.63
C ILE A 77 4.30 14.48 1.54
N GLY A 78 3.91 15.73 1.83
CA GLY A 78 4.66 16.59 2.75
C GLY A 78 6.12 16.85 2.37
N GLY A 79 6.49 16.75 1.08
CA GLY A 79 7.88 16.91 0.64
C GLY A 79 8.73 15.62 0.69
N THR A 80 8.15 14.50 1.10
CA THR A 80 8.78 13.18 1.10
C THR A 80 8.15 12.29 0.02
N THR A 81 8.93 11.35 -0.53
CA THR A 81 8.38 10.32 -1.41
C THR A 81 7.79 9.25 -0.52
N ALA A 82 6.48 9.06 -0.62
CA ALA A 82 5.79 7.93 -0.03
C ALA A 82 5.65 6.84 -1.09
N TYR A 83 5.74 5.60 -0.63
CA TYR A 83 5.58 4.38 -1.39
C TYR A 83 4.31 3.71 -0.88
N LEU A 84 3.45 3.28 -1.79
CA LEU A 84 2.31 2.43 -1.50
C LEU A 84 2.63 1.05 -2.07
N THR A 85 2.71 0.06 -1.20
CA THR A 85 2.86 -1.34 -1.60
C THR A 85 1.54 -2.08 -1.37
N VAL A 86 1.22 -2.96 -2.31
CA VAL A 86 0.11 -3.89 -2.19
C VAL A 86 0.72 -5.29 -2.17
N GLN A 87 0.74 -5.89 -0.98
CA GLN A 87 1.29 -7.23 -0.77
C GLN A 87 0.21 -8.30 -0.85
N GLY A 88 0.61 -9.46 -1.37
CA GLY A 88 -0.29 -10.57 -1.65
C GLY A 88 -1.10 -10.35 -2.93
N PRO A 89 -2.29 -10.94 -3.09
CA PRO A 89 -3.01 -11.67 -2.07
C PRO A 89 -2.46 -13.04 -1.72
N GLU A 90 -2.41 -13.31 -0.42
CA GLU A 90 -2.01 -14.58 0.19
C GLU A 90 -3.04 -14.99 1.24
N ASN A 91 -3.44 -16.27 1.24
CA ASN A 91 -4.40 -16.83 2.21
C ASN A 91 -5.71 -16.04 2.38
N GLY A 92 -6.18 -15.34 1.33
CA GLY A 92 -7.41 -14.54 1.40
C GLY A 92 -7.23 -13.12 1.95
N THR A 93 -5.99 -12.68 2.18
CA THR A 93 -5.65 -11.34 2.67
C THR A 93 -4.82 -10.56 1.65
N VAL A 94 -5.09 -9.26 1.51
CA VAL A 94 -4.21 -8.27 0.87
C VAL A 94 -3.83 -7.24 1.92
N GLN A 95 -2.54 -6.90 1.97
CA GLN A 95 -2.07 -5.78 2.77
C GLN A 95 -1.82 -4.59 1.85
N ALA A 96 -2.37 -3.43 2.22
CA ALA A 96 -2.03 -2.16 1.60
C ALA A 96 -1.29 -1.30 2.62
N GLU A 97 -0.08 -0.89 2.30
CA GLU A 97 0.80 -0.18 3.22
C GLU A 97 1.45 1.03 2.53
N ILE A 98 1.46 2.15 3.25
CA ILE A 98 2.22 3.34 2.88
C ILE A 98 3.45 3.45 3.76
N VAL A 99 4.62 3.48 3.15
CA VAL A 99 5.89 3.84 3.80
C VAL A 99 6.36 5.18 3.28
N ALA A 100 6.83 6.07 4.16
CA ALA A 100 7.64 7.21 3.75
C ALA A 100 8.96 7.22 4.50
N ASP A 101 10.01 7.35 3.73
CA ASP A 101 11.40 7.32 4.18
C ASP A 101 12.13 8.53 3.57
N HIS A 102 12.99 9.15 4.38
CA HIS A 102 13.87 10.24 3.96
C HIS A 102 15.20 9.77 3.34
N ALA A 103 15.62 8.53 3.59
CA ALA A 103 16.86 7.93 3.11
C ALA A 103 16.85 7.55 1.61
N ARG A 104 15.72 7.73 0.92
CA ARG A 104 15.52 7.39 -0.50
C ARG A 104 15.68 5.89 -0.80
N SER A 105 15.32 5.04 0.16
CA SER A 105 15.27 3.60 -0.05
C SER A 105 14.29 3.24 -1.18
N ASP A 106 14.53 2.13 -1.87
CA ASP A 106 13.58 1.58 -2.85
C ASP A 106 12.68 0.60 -2.09
N TRP A 107 11.45 1.05 -1.80
CA TRP A 107 10.38 0.25 -1.20
C TRP A 107 9.45 -0.33 -2.29
N CYS A 108 9.76 -0.02 -3.55
CA CYS A 108 9.39 -0.83 -4.69
C CYS A 108 10.58 -1.75 -4.96
#